data_AF-A0A965YXW8-F1
#
_entry.id   AF-A0A965YXW8-F1
#
_cell.length_a   1.000
_cell.length_b   1.000
_cell.length_c   1.000
_cell.angle_alpha   90.00
_cell.angle_beta   90.00
_cell.angle_gamma   90.00
#
_symmetry.space_group_name_H-M   'P 1'
#
loop_
_entity.id
_entity.type
_entity.pdbx_description
1 polymer ?
#
loop_
_entity_poly.entity_id
_entity_poly.type
_entity_poly.pdbx_seq_one_letter_code
_entity_poly.pdbx_strand_id
1 'polypeptide(L)'
;MKIISLILTITPFIYTGCYMGASTYEIFKKNMDLQIGRGLYPGMKDRKKIYDGEYDIYSAEYPKGCNWGYLVKRNDEKKTIVGWKIISGEEYCKEQQAYSLF
;
A
#
# COMPACT_ATOMS: atom_id res chain seq x y z
N MET A 1 -0.14 43.77 -37.06
CA MET A 1 0.02 42.31 -37.32
C MET A 1 -0.01 41.62 -35.96
N LYS A 2 -1.03 40.79 -35.72
CA LYS A 2 -1.31 40.20 -34.40
C LYS A 2 -0.34 39.05 -34.14
N ILE A 3 0.46 39.17 -33.09
CA ILE A 3 1.32 38.10 -32.58
C ILE A 3 0.38 37.04 -31.99
N ILE A 4 0.14 35.97 -32.75
CA ILE A 4 -0.58 34.80 -32.27
C ILE A 4 0.34 34.12 -31.26
N SER A 5 0.02 34.30 -29.98
CA SER A 5 0.73 33.64 -28.87
C SER A 5 0.61 32.14 -29.06
N LEU A 6 1.74 31.52 -29.40
CA LEU A 6 1.92 30.08 -29.45
C LEU A 6 1.90 29.56 -28.01
N ILE A 7 0.70 29.28 -27.48
CA ILE A 7 0.57 28.58 -26.20
C ILE A 7 0.98 27.12 -26.47
N LEU A 8 2.26 26.85 -26.28
CA LEU A 8 2.80 25.51 -26.04
C LEU A 8 2.16 25.00 -24.74
N THR A 9 0.98 24.39 -24.85
CA THR A 9 0.43 23.54 -23.80
C THR A 9 1.32 22.31 -23.71
N ILE A 10 2.39 22.41 -22.92
CA ILE A 10 3.09 21.25 -22.38
C ILE A 10 2.08 20.59 -21.45
N THR A 11 1.28 19.66 -21.97
CA THR A 11 0.52 18.74 -21.13
C THR A 11 1.53 18.03 -20.25
N PRO A 12 1.47 18.17 -18.90
CA PRO A 12 2.23 17.27 -18.07
C PRO A 12 1.70 15.87 -18.38
N PHE A 13 2.55 15.04 -18.96
CA PHE A 13 2.33 13.60 -19.04
C PHE A 13 1.88 13.17 -17.65
N ILE A 14 0.62 12.80 -17.53
CA ILE A 14 0.10 12.23 -16.31
C ILE A 14 0.77 10.86 -16.26
N TYR A 15 1.90 10.77 -15.55
CA TYR A 15 2.61 9.52 -15.28
C TYR A 15 1.77 8.70 -14.31
N THR A 16 0.59 8.23 -14.75
CA THR A 16 -0.13 7.18 -14.04
C THR A 16 0.58 5.88 -14.35
N GLY A 17 1.12 5.20 -13.33
CA GLY A 17 1.64 3.85 -13.49
C GLY A 17 0.59 2.94 -14.14
N CYS A 18 1.02 2.11 -15.09
CA CYS A 18 0.14 1.14 -15.72
C CYS A 18 0.07 -0.12 -14.86
N TYR A 19 -1.15 -0.54 -14.53
CA TYR A 19 -1.37 -1.86 -13.96
C TYR A 19 -1.41 -2.87 -15.12
N MET A 20 -0.53 -3.87 -15.08
CA MET A 20 -0.47 -4.90 -16.11
C MET A 20 -0.54 -6.30 -15.48
N GLY A 21 -1.19 -7.22 -16.20
CA GLY A 21 -1.28 -8.63 -15.81
C GLY A 21 -2.48 -8.98 -14.92
N ALA A 22 -2.55 -10.26 -14.55
CA ALA A 22 -3.62 -10.78 -13.70
C ALA A 22 -3.47 -10.28 -12.25
N SER A 23 -4.60 -10.05 -11.59
CA SER A 23 -4.63 -9.78 -10.15
C SER A 23 -4.39 -11.09 -9.40
N THR A 24 -3.34 -11.16 -8.58
CA THR A 24 -2.96 -12.40 -7.86
C THR A 24 -2.58 -12.15 -6.41
N TYR A 25 -2.73 -13.19 -5.60
CA TYR A 25 -2.33 -13.18 -4.20
C TYR A 25 -0.81 -13.03 -4.04
N GLU A 26 -0.03 -13.65 -4.92
CA GLU A 26 1.44 -13.58 -4.85
C GLU A 26 1.98 -12.16 -5.02
N ILE A 27 1.34 -11.35 -5.87
CA ILE A 27 1.69 -9.92 -6.03
C ILE A 27 1.36 -9.15 -4.74
N PHE A 28 0.17 -9.38 -4.17
CA PHE A 28 -0.22 -8.77 -2.89
C PHE A 28 0.77 -9.15 -1.78
N LYS A 29 1.06 -10.45 -1.62
CA LYS A 29 2.01 -10.99 -0.65
C LYS A 29 3.38 -10.33 -0.81
N LYS A 30 3.89 -10.24 -2.05
CA LYS A 30 5.16 -9.57 -2.37
C LYS A 30 5.15 -8.09 -1.96
N ASN A 31 4.07 -7.36 -2.26
CA ASN A 31 3.96 -5.93 -1.92
C ASN A 31 3.90 -5.71 -0.40
N MET A 32 3.26 -6.60 0.33
CA MET A 32 3.22 -6.60 1.79
C MET A 32 4.59 -6.92 2.41
N ASP A 33 5.27 -7.95 1.89
CA ASP A 33 6.62 -8.35 2.34
C ASP A 33 7.63 -7.20 2.15
N LEU A 34 7.49 -6.38 1.10
CA LEU A 34 8.33 -5.19 0.86
C LEU A 34 8.16 -4.08 1.92
N GLN A 35 7.12 -4.13 2.76
CA GLN A 35 6.93 -3.15 3.84
C GLN A 35 7.59 -3.58 5.15
N ILE A 36 8.01 -4.84 5.28
CA ILE A 36 8.69 -5.33 6.49
C ILE A 36 10.01 -4.55 6.66
N GLY A 37 10.25 -4.08 7.89
CA GLY A 37 11.38 -3.23 8.25
C GLY A 37 11.15 -1.72 8.04
N ARG A 38 10.07 -1.31 7.36
CA ARG A 38 9.69 0.11 7.24
C ARG A 38 8.91 0.59 8.45
N GLY A 39 8.85 1.91 8.62
CA GLY A 39 7.99 2.53 9.63
C GLY A 39 6.52 2.48 9.22
N LEU A 40 5.62 2.29 10.20
CA LEU A 40 4.18 2.31 9.99
C LEU A 40 3.73 3.65 9.40
N TYR A 41 2.87 3.60 8.39
CA TYR A 41 2.28 4.77 7.78
C TYR A 41 1.53 5.63 8.81
N PRO A 42 1.73 6.97 8.85
CA PRO A 42 1.07 7.85 9.81
C PRO A 42 -0.46 7.72 9.85
N GLY A 43 -1.10 7.47 8.70
CA GLY A 43 -2.55 7.32 8.59
C GLY A 43 -3.12 6.02 9.16
N MET A 44 -2.28 5.11 9.67
CA MET A 44 -2.73 3.85 10.28
C MET A 44 -2.78 3.91 11.81
N LYS A 45 -2.28 4.97 12.46
CA LYS A 45 -2.13 5.04 13.92
C LYS A 45 -3.42 4.72 14.70
N ASP A 46 -4.56 5.21 14.21
CA ASP A 46 -5.86 5.04 14.89
C ASP A 46 -6.50 3.66 14.64
N ARG A 47 -5.87 2.83 13.80
CA ARG A 47 -6.36 1.49 13.44
C ARG A 47 -5.74 0.37 14.29
N LYS A 48 -5.08 0.77 15.38
CA LYS A 48 -4.39 -0.11 16.31
C LYS A 48 -5.38 -1.03 17.02
N LYS A 49 -5.05 -2.31 17.09
CA LYS A 49 -5.68 -3.30 17.96
C LYS A 49 -4.59 -4.15 18.63
N ILE A 50 -4.87 -4.70 19.80
CA ILE A 50 -4.00 -5.69 20.42
C ILE A 50 -4.11 -6.98 19.59
N TYR A 51 -2.98 -7.53 19.14
CA TYR A 51 -2.94 -8.80 18.43
C TYR A 51 -2.66 -9.95 19.39
N ASP A 52 -1.55 -9.86 20.12
CA ASP A 52 -1.16 -10.82 21.15
C ASP A 52 -0.41 -10.13 22.31
N GLY A 53 0.35 -10.88 23.11
CA GLY A 53 1.13 -10.35 24.23
C GLY A 53 2.29 -9.43 23.81
N GLU A 54 2.80 -9.57 22.59
CA GLU A 54 4.03 -8.93 22.13
C GLU A 54 3.81 -7.90 21.01
N TYR A 55 2.74 -8.07 20.22
CA TYR A 55 2.49 -7.31 19.01
C TYR A 55 1.12 -6.62 19.04
N ASP A 56 1.10 -5.43 18.44
CA ASP A 56 -0.11 -4.73 18.05
C ASP A 56 -0.34 -4.95 16.54
N ILE A 57 -1.60 -5.06 16.11
CA ILE A 57 -1.99 -5.13 14.70
C ILE A 57 -2.67 -3.83 14.26
N TYR A 58 -2.27 -3.32 13.10
CA TYR A 58 -2.80 -2.11 12.48
C TYR A 58 -3.57 -2.49 11.22
N SER A 59 -4.90 -2.58 11.34
CA SER A 59 -5.75 -3.16 10.29
C SER A 59 -6.06 -2.18 9.16
N ALA A 60 -6.23 -2.69 7.94
CA ALA A 60 -6.75 -1.98 6.78
C ALA A 60 -7.60 -2.92 5.92
N GLU A 61 -8.47 -2.32 5.12
CA GLU A 61 -9.20 -3.02 4.06
C GLU A 61 -8.69 -2.51 2.70
N TYR A 62 -7.95 -3.36 1.99
CA TYR A 62 -7.51 -3.13 0.61
C TYR A 62 -6.84 -4.41 0.06
N PRO A 63 -7.14 -4.87 -1.16
CA PRO A 63 -8.27 -4.48 -2.02
C PRO A 63 -9.62 -4.64 -1.33
N LYS A 64 -10.70 -4.11 -1.91
CA LYS A 64 -12.05 -4.20 -1.30
C LYS A 64 -12.40 -5.66 -0.96
N GLY A 65 -12.82 -5.91 0.28
CA GLY A 65 -13.09 -7.25 0.80
C GLY A 65 -11.88 -7.95 1.44
N CYS A 66 -10.64 -7.55 1.12
CA CYS A 66 -9.43 -8.07 1.75
C CYS A 66 -9.11 -7.25 3.01
N ASN A 67 -9.28 -7.86 4.18
CA ASN A 67 -8.92 -7.26 5.46
C ASN A 67 -7.59 -7.85 5.93
N TRP A 68 -6.61 -6.99 6.13
CA TRP A 68 -5.27 -7.37 6.61
C TRP A 68 -4.79 -6.38 7.66
N GLY A 69 -3.66 -6.66 8.29
CA GLY A 69 -3.01 -5.69 9.16
C GLY A 69 -1.51 -5.88 9.28
N TYR A 70 -0.80 -4.77 9.51
CA TYR A 70 0.63 -4.79 9.85
C TYR A 70 0.81 -5.14 11.32
N LEU A 71 1.79 -6.00 11.60
CA LEU A 71 2.24 -6.33 12.95
C LEU A 71 3.40 -5.40 13.33
N VAL A 72 3.30 -4.82 14.52
CA VAL A 72 4.31 -3.93 15.09
C VAL A 72 4.52 -4.34 16.54
N LYS A 73 5.77 -4.42 16.99
CA LYS A 73 6.08 -4.77 18.38
C LYS A 73 5.49 -3.73 19.33
N ARG A 74 4.90 -4.18 20.43
CA ARG A 74 4.36 -3.30 21.46
C ARG A 74 5.48 -2.40 22.01
N ASN A 75 5.12 -1.14 22.25
CA ASN A 75 6.04 -0.10 22.75
C ASN A 75 7.23 0.22 21.82
N ASP A 76 7.22 -0.25 20.58
CA ASP A 76 8.17 0.26 19.58
C ASP A 76 7.78 1.72 19.25
N GLU A 77 8.68 2.64 19.58
CA GLU A 77 8.54 4.08 19.29
C GLU A 77 8.61 4.36 17.79
N LYS A 78 9.43 3.59 17.05
CA LYS A 78 9.61 3.75 15.60
C LYS A 78 8.45 3.16 14.80
N LYS A 79 7.63 2.32 15.46
CA LYS A 79 6.52 1.58 14.83
C LYS A 79 6.98 0.81 13.60
N THR A 80 8.08 0.09 13.71
CA THR A 80 8.61 -0.71 12.62
C THR A 80 7.70 -1.90 12.35
N ILE A 81 7.34 -2.07 11.09
CA ILE A 81 6.54 -3.20 10.61
C ILE A 81 7.42 -4.45 10.68
N VAL A 82 7.06 -5.43 11.51
CA VAL A 82 7.78 -6.70 11.65
C VAL A 82 7.15 -7.83 10.85
N GLY A 83 5.93 -7.62 10.37
CA GLY A 83 5.18 -8.60 9.61
C GLY A 83 3.79 -8.09 9.29
N TRP A 84 2.97 -8.96 8.72
CA TRP A 84 1.59 -8.67 8.40
C TRP A 84 0.76 -9.95 8.45
N LYS A 85 -0.56 -9.79 8.52
CA LYS A 85 -1.50 -10.90 8.66
C LYS A 85 -2.77 -10.59 7.87
N ILE A 86 -3.31 -11.60 7.19
CA ILE A 86 -4.69 -11.55 6.71
C ILE A 86 -5.60 -11.79 7.92
N ILE A 87 -6.61 -10.93 8.05
CA ILE A 87 -7.63 -10.99 9.09
C ILE A 87 -8.87 -11.71 8.54
N SER A 88 -9.31 -11.33 7.34
CA SER A 88 -10.43 -11.98 6.63
C SER A 88 -10.45 -11.60 5.13
N GLY A 89 -11.18 -12.38 4.33
CA GLY A 89 -11.39 -12.11 2.90
C GLY A 89 -10.14 -12.36 2.04
N GLU A 90 -9.40 -13.43 2.35
CA GLU A 90 -8.18 -13.85 1.65
C GLU A 90 -8.39 -14.00 0.13
N GLU A 91 -9.57 -14.46 -0.30
CA GLU A 91 -9.93 -14.63 -1.70
C GLU A 91 -9.92 -13.31 -2.51
N TYR A 92 -10.07 -12.17 -1.81
CA TYR A 92 -10.03 -10.82 -2.35
C TYR A 92 -8.66 -10.16 -2.26
N CYS A 93 -7.70 -10.77 -1.54
CA CYS A 93 -6.36 -10.23 -1.34
C CYS A 93 -5.49 -10.44 -2.59
N LYS A 94 -5.82 -9.74 -3.68
CA LYS A 94 -5.16 -9.90 -4.98
C LYS A 94 -4.86 -8.54 -5.57
N GLU A 95 -3.61 -8.33 -5.96
CA GLU A 95 -3.17 -7.09 -6.58
C GLU A 95 -2.61 -7.36 -7.97
N GLN A 96 -2.72 -6.34 -8.84
CA GLN A 96 -2.00 -6.31 -10.11
C GLN A 96 -0.63 -5.68 -9.92
N GLN A 97 0.33 -6.09 -10.74
CA GLN A 97 1.64 -5.48 -10.70
C GLN A 97 1.55 -4.08 -11.35
N ALA A 98 1.87 -3.06 -10.55
CA ALA A 98 2.02 -1.71 -11.05
C ALA A 98 3.43 -1.52 -11.62
N TYR A 99 3.51 -1.06 -12.85
CA TYR A 99 4.75 -0.64 -13.47
C TYR A 99 4.75 0.88 -13.57
N SER A 100 5.79 1.48 -13.02
CA SER A 100 6.13 2.87 -13.32
C SER A 100 7.02 2.87 -14.56
N LEU A 101 6.59 3.57 -15.62
CA LEU A 101 7.48 3.95 -16.71
C LEU A 101 8.26 5.18 -16.21
N PHE A 102 9.42 4.94 -15.60
CA PHE A 102 10.40 5.98 -15.32
C PHE A 102 11.30 6.18 -16.54
#